data_AF-A0A8S4Q8P3-F1
#
_entry.id   AF-A0A8S4Q8P3-F1
#
_cell.length_a   1.000
_cell.length_b   1.000
_cell.length_c   1.000
_cell.angle_alpha   90.00
_cell.angle_beta   90.00
_cell.angle_gamma   90.00
#
_symmetry.space_group_name_H-M   'P 1'
#
loop_
_entity.id
_entity.type
_entity.pdbx_description
1 polymer ?
#
loop_
_entity_poly.entity_id
_entity_poly.type
_entity_poly.pdbx_seq_one_letter_code
_entity_poly.pdbx_strand_id
1 'polypeptide(L)'
;MVVVLGPVATEPSMVKTQLQQVEVLQDELNSQQPQYEHFIQVGHSILDKCDPNSEDAKAISKQLDDMNKSWDKVQAKLNDRQESLKTVLGSSTDFYDVLEKLADWIPDIMDKMMDQEPVSSQPAELEAQRADLERMEEELCETTKESSAKFDLKSKLSNVERPFNDLVKKIDARKKEIKGAVKEVRRFDETCTEMLDWIADQQFKLDNQEPISGKADKLKEQVRLQEGLQNDLSSKEGEFQSLLKKATSLIDLASDGSDTTPIQDKQKMLKAEWDKLQKAAAERKEKLKECNKAVDKYQADHDHLVHWLEFNEEKLNNMDPVGLTKDVLLKQLKEAQGLIMISTERV
;
A
#
# COMPACT_ATOMS: atom_id res chain seq x y z
N MET A 1 64.21 -11.30 -19.98
CA MET A 1 63.29 -10.22 -20.39
C MET A 1 61.86 -10.36 -19.86
N VAL A 2 61.16 -11.50 -20.00
CA VAL A 2 59.72 -11.62 -19.62
C VAL A 2 59.41 -11.49 -18.11
N VAL A 3 60.42 -11.51 -17.23
CA VAL A 3 60.25 -11.39 -15.76
C VAL A 3 59.95 -9.94 -15.31
N VAL A 4 60.11 -8.95 -16.19
CA VAL A 4 60.05 -7.51 -15.84
C VAL A 4 58.63 -6.96 -15.69
N LEU A 5 57.60 -7.62 -16.23
CA LEU A 5 56.24 -7.05 -16.35
C LEU A 5 55.31 -7.26 -15.14
N GLY A 6 55.72 -8.08 -14.16
CA GLY A 6 54.91 -8.37 -12.96
C GLY A 6 53.53 -9.01 -13.25
N PRO A 7 52.69 -9.23 -12.22
CA PRO A 7 51.31 -9.69 -12.38
C PRO A 7 50.47 -8.66 -13.15
N VAL A 8 49.42 -9.09 -13.87
CA VAL A 8 48.49 -8.16 -14.54
C VAL A 8 47.81 -7.30 -13.48
N ALA A 9 47.87 -5.98 -13.65
CA ALA A 9 47.19 -5.04 -12.78
C ALA A 9 45.67 -5.03 -13.04
N THR A 10 44.91 -4.46 -12.12
CA THR A 10 43.45 -4.40 -12.18
C THR A 10 42.91 -2.99 -12.33
N GLU A 11 43.72 -1.94 -12.08
CA GLU A 11 43.33 -0.55 -12.31
C GLU A 11 43.59 -0.13 -13.77
N PRO A 12 42.67 0.59 -14.45
CA PRO A 12 42.82 0.94 -15.86
C PRO A 12 44.12 1.69 -16.18
N SER A 13 44.55 2.59 -15.29
CA SER A 13 45.80 3.36 -15.41
C SER A 13 47.05 2.47 -15.39
N MET A 14 47.06 1.48 -14.48
CA MET A 14 48.17 0.54 -14.31
C MET A 14 48.21 -0.47 -15.46
N VAL A 15 47.05 -0.94 -15.93
CA VAL A 15 46.97 -1.83 -17.10
C VAL A 15 47.45 -1.12 -18.37
N LYS A 16 47.06 0.15 -18.58
CA LYS A 16 47.61 0.99 -19.68
C LYS A 16 49.14 1.09 -19.62
N THR A 17 49.69 1.28 -18.42
CA THR A 17 51.15 1.34 -18.22
C THR A 17 51.82 0.00 -18.59
N GLN A 18 51.24 -1.13 -18.19
CA GLN A 18 51.76 -2.46 -18.56
C GLN A 18 51.64 -2.73 -20.06
N LEU A 19 50.60 -2.22 -20.72
CA LEU A 19 50.40 -2.35 -22.15
C LEU A 19 51.47 -1.56 -22.92
N GLN A 20 51.80 -0.35 -22.48
CA GLN A 20 52.94 0.41 -23.00
C GLN A 20 54.28 -0.32 -22.81
N GLN A 21 54.49 -0.98 -21.66
CA GLN A 21 55.69 -1.79 -21.45
C GLN A 21 55.79 -2.98 -22.42
N VAL A 22 54.66 -3.62 -22.74
CA VAL A 22 54.62 -4.70 -23.74
C VAL A 22 54.90 -4.16 -25.15
N GLU A 23 54.35 -2.99 -25.50
CA GLU A 23 54.65 -2.32 -26.77
C GLU A 23 56.15 -2.05 -26.93
N VAL A 24 56.81 -1.52 -25.89
CA VAL A 24 58.27 -1.29 -25.90
C VAL A 24 59.06 -2.59 -26.10
N LEU A 25 58.67 -3.68 -25.43
CA LEU A 25 59.33 -4.98 -25.59
C LEU A 25 59.07 -5.61 -26.97
N GLN A 26 57.90 -5.36 -27.55
CA GLN A 26 57.57 -5.79 -28.91
C GLN A 26 58.42 -5.05 -29.94
N ASP A 27 58.59 -3.74 -29.77
CA ASP A 27 59.48 -2.92 -30.60
C ASP A 27 60.95 -3.35 -30.46
N GLU A 28 61.39 -3.67 -29.24
CA GLU A 28 62.72 -4.21 -29.00
C GLU A 28 62.92 -5.55 -29.72
N LEU A 29 61.96 -6.48 -29.64
CA LEU A 29 62.00 -7.75 -30.36
C LEU A 29 62.04 -7.54 -31.88
N ASN A 30 61.17 -6.66 -32.41
CA ASN A 30 61.13 -6.31 -33.83
C ASN A 30 62.46 -5.72 -34.31
N SER A 31 63.15 -4.94 -33.48
CA SER A 31 64.48 -4.38 -33.80
C SER A 31 65.57 -5.46 -33.94
N GLN A 32 65.41 -6.61 -33.26
CA GLN A 32 66.34 -7.74 -33.34
C GLN A 32 66.02 -8.70 -34.49
N GLN A 33 64.86 -8.56 -35.13
CA GLN A 33 64.41 -9.44 -36.21
C GLN A 33 65.42 -9.59 -37.36
N PRO A 34 66.07 -8.52 -37.86
CA PRO A 34 67.06 -8.67 -38.94
C PRO A 34 68.28 -9.52 -38.52
N GLN A 35 68.70 -9.44 -37.26
CA GLN A 35 69.84 -10.22 -36.76
C GLN A 35 69.45 -11.69 -36.59
N TYR A 36 68.23 -11.95 -36.13
CA TYR A 36 67.65 -13.28 -36.09
C TYR A 36 67.57 -13.92 -37.48
N GLU A 37 67.00 -13.21 -38.45
CA GLU A 37 66.91 -13.67 -39.85
C GLU A 37 68.31 -13.95 -40.45
N HIS A 38 69.27 -13.07 -40.19
CA HIS A 38 70.65 -13.26 -40.62
C HIS A 38 71.30 -14.50 -39.99
N PHE A 39 71.08 -14.74 -38.69
CA PHE A 39 71.56 -15.95 -38.00
C PHE A 39 71.01 -17.22 -38.65
N ILE A 40 69.71 -17.26 -38.95
CA ILE A 40 69.07 -18.38 -39.64
C ILE A 40 69.65 -18.56 -41.05
N GLN A 41 69.83 -17.48 -41.81
CA GLN A 41 70.39 -17.52 -43.16
C GLN A 41 71.83 -18.07 -43.18
N VAL A 42 72.68 -17.61 -42.26
CA VAL A 42 74.06 -18.08 -42.15
C VAL A 42 74.11 -19.55 -41.73
N GLY A 43 73.27 -19.97 -40.78
CA GLY A 43 73.21 -21.37 -40.36
C GLY A 43 72.81 -22.31 -41.50
N HIS A 44 71.79 -21.97 -42.28
CA HIS A 44 71.43 -22.75 -43.48
C HIS A 44 72.56 -22.77 -44.52
N SER A 45 73.22 -21.62 -44.75
CA SER A 45 74.34 -21.53 -45.68
C SER A 45 75.53 -22.41 -45.28
N ILE A 46 75.71 -22.68 -43.98
CA ILE A 46 76.72 -23.61 -43.47
C ILE A 46 76.24 -25.05 -43.69
N LEU A 47 74.99 -25.37 -43.33
CA LEU A 47 74.41 -26.70 -43.51
C LEU A 47 74.45 -27.16 -44.98
N ASP A 48 74.22 -26.26 -45.93
CA ASP A 48 74.29 -26.54 -47.38
C ASP A 48 75.69 -27.01 -47.84
N LYS A 49 76.74 -26.68 -47.08
CA LYS A 49 78.14 -27.01 -47.38
C LYS A 49 78.68 -28.20 -46.57
N CYS A 50 77.95 -28.65 -45.56
CA CYS A 50 78.35 -29.76 -44.68
C CYS A 50 77.84 -31.11 -45.20
N ASP A 51 78.52 -32.20 -44.84
CA ASP A 51 77.95 -33.55 -45.00
C ASP A 51 76.72 -33.67 -44.08
N PRO A 52 75.53 -34.04 -44.61
CA PRO A 52 74.30 -34.16 -43.83
C PRO A 52 74.39 -35.11 -42.63
N ASN A 53 75.29 -36.09 -42.69
CA ASN A 53 75.49 -37.08 -41.63
C ASN A 53 76.59 -36.68 -40.62
N SER A 54 77.26 -35.56 -40.83
CA SER A 54 78.30 -35.06 -39.91
C SER A 54 77.71 -34.64 -38.56
N GLU A 55 78.50 -34.82 -37.50
CA GLU A 55 78.12 -34.37 -36.15
C GLU A 55 78.01 -32.85 -36.07
N ASP A 56 78.80 -32.11 -36.86
CA ASP A 56 78.75 -30.65 -36.95
C ASP A 56 77.44 -30.14 -37.56
N ALA A 57 76.96 -30.78 -38.64
CA ALA A 57 75.67 -30.44 -39.24
C ALA A 57 74.51 -30.67 -38.27
N LYS A 58 74.53 -31.77 -37.52
CA LYS A 58 73.53 -32.04 -36.47
C LYS A 58 73.57 -30.99 -35.36
N ALA A 59 74.77 -30.57 -34.94
CA ALA A 59 74.94 -29.55 -33.90
C ALA A 59 74.40 -28.18 -34.34
N ILE A 60 74.70 -27.75 -35.57
CA ILE A 60 74.22 -26.48 -36.14
C ILE A 60 72.70 -26.51 -36.33
N SER A 61 72.16 -27.62 -36.86
CA SER A 61 70.70 -27.81 -37.00
C SER A 61 70.00 -27.67 -35.65
N LYS A 62 70.54 -28.29 -34.60
CA LYS A 62 69.98 -28.18 -33.25
C LYS A 62 70.01 -26.74 -32.72
N GLN A 63 71.09 -25.99 -32.95
CA GLN A 63 71.19 -24.59 -32.53
C GLN A 63 70.17 -23.70 -33.26
N LEU A 64 69.94 -23.92 -34.55
CA LEU A 64 68.90 -23.24 -35.31
C LEU A 64 67.51 -23.55 -34.77
N ASP A 65 67.21 -24.83 -34.52
CA ASP A 65 65.94 -25.26 -33.94
C ASP A 65 65.69 -24.64 -32.56
N ASP A 66 66.71 -24.64 -31.69
CA ASP A 66 66.63 -24.09 -30.34
C ASP A 66 66.42 -22.55 -30.38
N MET A 67 67.09 -21.84 -31.30
CA MET A 67 66.92 -20.41 -31.49
C MET A 67 65.53 -20.07 -32.03
N ASN A 68 65.06 -20.79 -33.06
CA ASN A 68 63.73 -20.61 -33.64
C ASN A 68 62.62 -20.83 -32.59
N LYS A 69 62.72 -21.93 -31.83
CA LYS A 69 61.81 -22.20 -30.70
C LYS A 69 61.84 -21.09 -29.64
N SER A 70 63.02 -20.53 -29.34
CA SER A 70 63.14 -19.45 -28.36
C SER A 70 62.52 -18.14 -28.87
N TRP A 71 62.74 -17.81 -30.15
CA TRP A 71 62.16 -16.64 -30.81
C TRP A 71 60.63 -16.72 -30.82
N ASP A 72 60.08 -17.82 -31.32
CA ASP A 72 58.64 -18.09 -31.36
C ASP A 72 58.02 -18.02 -29.96
N LYS A 73 58.72 -18.56 -28.96
CA LYS A 73 58.25 -18.54 -27.57
C LYS A 73 58.19 -17.14 -26.98
N VAL A 74 59.14 -16.25 -27.31
CA VAL A 74 59.11 -14.86 -26.83
C VAL A 74 58.02 -14.08 -27.54
N GLN A 75 57.90 -14.23 -28.86
CA GLN A 75 56.86 -13.62 -29.66
C GLN A 75 55.46 -14.02 -29.18
N ALA A 76 55.22 -15.33 -28.98
CA ALA A 76 53.95 -15.84 -28.47
C ALA A 76 53.63 -15.28 -27.08
N LYS A 77 54.60 -15.25 -26.16
CA LYS A 77 54.39 -14.71 -24.81
C LYS A 77 54.07 -13.21 -24.79
N LEU A 78 54.68 -12.41 -25.67
CA LEU A 78 54.37 -10.98 -25.76
C LEU A 78 52.97 -10.76 -26.34
N ASN A 79 52.61 -11.50 -27.39
CA ASN A 79 51.27 -11.48 -27.99
C ASN A 79 50.19 -11.87 -26.96
N ASP A 80 50.35 -13.03 -26.29
CA ASP A 80 49.43 -13.52 -25.27
C ASP A 80 49.29 -12.50 -24.13
N ARG A 81 50.40 -11.87 -23.73
CA ARG A 81 50.38 -10.85 -22.68
C ARG A 81 49.66 -9.59 -23.15
N GLN A 82 49.86 -9.16 -24.39
CA GLN A 82 49.19 -8.00 -24.95
C GLN A 82 47.67 -8.22 -25.04
N GLU A 83 47.23 -9.39 -25.52
CA GLU A 83 45.81 -9.75 -25.61
C GLU A 83 45.16 -9.83 -24.21
N SER A 84 45.87 -10.44 -23.25
CA SER A 84 45.43 -10.49 -21.86
C SER A 84 45.28 -9.09 -21.25
N LEU A 85 46.25 -8.20 -21.45
CA LEU A 85 46.18 -6.83 -20.95
C LEU A 85 45.07 -6.02 -21.63
N LYS A 86 44.83 -6.19 -22.95
CA LYS A 86 43.71 -5.54 -23.65
C LYS A 86 42.36 -6.00 -23.11
N THR A 87 42.22 -7.30 -22.87
CA THR A 87 41.01 -7.89 -22.28
C THR A 87 40.75 -7.33 -20.89
N VAL A 88 41.77 -7.34 -20.02
CA VAL A 88 41.65 -6.81 -18.66
C VAL A 88 41.41 -5.30 -18.67
N LEU A 89 42.01 -4.55 -19.61
CA LEU A 89 41.77 -3.12 -19.74
C LEU A 89 40.31 -2.80 -20.05
N GLY A 90 39.69 -3.53 -20.99
CA GLY A 90 38.27 -3.37 -21.31
C GLY A 90 37.40 -3.62 -20.08
N SER A 91 37.51 -4.81 -19.48
CA SER A 91 36.70 -5.17 -18.31
C SER A 91 36.95 -4.29 -17.09
N SER A 92 38.18 -3.81 -16.89
CA SER A 92 38.52 -2.87 -15.82
C SER A 92 37.93 -1.49 -16.09
N THR A 93 37.99 -0.98 -17.32
CA THR A 93 37.39 0.32 -17.67
C THR A 93 35.88 0.27 -17.46
N ASP A 94 35.18 -0.74 -18.00
CA ASP A 94 33.73 -0.90 -17.85
C ASP A 94 33.29 -0.96 -16.38
N PHE A 95 34.08 -1.63 -15.53
CA PHE A 95 33.80 -1.65 -14.09
C PHE A 95 33.95 -0.30 -13.42
N TYR A 96 35.05 0.41 -13.68
CA TYR A 96 35.32 1.68 -13.01
C TYR A 96 34.31 2.75 -13.45
N ASP A 97 33.84 2.71 -14.70
CA ASP A 97 32.77 3.59 -15.17
C ASP A 97 31.45 3.35 -14.42
N VAL A 98 31.07 2.09 -14.16
CA VAL A 98 29.89 1.77 -13.34
C VAL A 98 30.11 2.17 -11.87
N LEU A 99 31.31 1.94 -11.33
CA LEU A 99 31.64 2.31 -9.95
C LEU A 99 31.53 3.83 -9.72
N GLU A 100 32.04 4.64 -10.65
CA GLU A 100 31.97 6.10 -10.60
C GLU A 100 30.53 6.59 -10.69
N LYS A 101 29.74 6.06 -11.65
CA LYS A 101 28.31 6.35 -11.76
C LYS A 101 27.55 6.04 -10.47
N LEU A 102 27.80 4.88 -9.86
CA LEU A 102 27.16 4.52 -8.58
C LEU A 102 27.63 5.40 -7.42
N ALA A 103 28.90 5.80 -7.41
CA ALA A 103 29.46 6.66 -6.36
C ALA A 103 28.85 8.08 -6.38
N ASP A 104 28.52 8.60 -7.56
CA ASP A 104 27.83 9.89 -7.72
C ASP A 104 26.31 9.77 -7.47
N TRP A 105 25.70 8.68 -7.95
CA TRP A 105 24.25 8.48 -7.88
C TRP A 105 23.74 8.13 -6.47
N ILE A 106 24.50 7.35 -5.68
CA ILE A 106 24.07 6.95 -4.33
C ILE A 106 23.81 8.17 -3.42
N PRO A 107 24.73 9.17 -3.31
CA PRO A 107 24.47 10.40 -2.58
C PRO A 107 23.22 11.13 -3.07
N ASP A 108 23.06 11.31 -4.39
CA ASP A 108 21.92 12.02 -4.97
C ASP A 108 20.58 11.37 -4.61
N ILE A 109 20.48 10.03 -4.65
CA ILE A 109 19.26 9.33 -4.24
C ILE A 109 19.11 9.30 -2.73
N MET A 110 20.20 9.19 -1.96
CA MET A 110 20.12 9.30 -0.50
C MET A 110 19.56 10.65 -0.08
N ASP A 111 20.00 11.75 -0.70
CA ASP A 111 19.46 13.09 -0.47
C ASP A 111 18.00 13.17 -0.91
N LYS A 112 17.67 12.72 -2.13
CA LYS A 112 16.26 12.65 -2.57
C LYS A 112 15.38 11.83 -1.63
N MET A 113 15.88 10.74 -1.04
CA MET A 113 15.16 9.92 -0.06
C MET A 113 15.02 10.62 1.29
N MET A 114 15.98 11.43 1.71
CA MET A 114 15.85 12.28 2.89
C MET A 114 14.85 13.42 2.66
N ASP A 115 14.80 13.93 1.43
CA ASP A 115 13.90 15.01 1.01
C ASP A 115 12.52 14.50 0.53
N GLN A 116 12.26 13.19 0.59
CA GLN A 116 10.95 12.63 0.26
C GLN A 116 9.88 13.23 1.19
N GLU A 117 8.78 13.65 0.59
CA GLU A 117 7.63 14.12 1.36
C GLU A 117 7.09 13.03 2.31
N PRO A 118 6.47 13.45 3.43
CA PRO A 118 5.61 12.61 4.27
C PRO A 118 4.73 11.65 3.49
N VAL A 119 4.38 10.50 4.09
CA VAL A 119 3.36 9.63 3.48
C VAL A 119 2.08 10.45 3.36
N SER A 120 1.64 10.69 2.13
CA SER A 120 0.42 11.46 1.92
C SER A 120 -0.80 10.68 2.43
N SER A 121 -1.79 11.38 2.95
CA SER A 121 -3.09 10.79 3.26
C SER A 121 -3.99 10.69 2.01
N GLN A 122 -3.55 11.31 0.89
CA GLN A 122 -4.32 11.39 -0.35
C GLN A 122 -3.95 10.27 -1.35
N PRO A 123 -4.94 9.57 -1.94
CA PRO A 123 -4.69 8.47 -2.87
C PRO A 123 -3.89 8.85 -4.13
N ALA A 124 -4.10 10.06 -4.68
CA ALA A 124 -3.42 10.50 -5.91
C ALA A 124 -1.93 10.81 -5.66
N GLU A 125 -1.64 11.48 -4.55
CA GLU A 125 -0.26 11.80 -4.14
C GLU A 125 0.51 10.54 -3.74
N LEU A 126 -0.15 9.54 -3.13
CA LEU A 126 0.46 8.24 -2.84
C LEU A 126 0.84 7.45 -4.11
N GLU A 127 0.04 7.51 -5.17
CA GLU A 127 0.38 6.88 -6.46
C GLU A 127 1.53 7.63 -7.16
N ALA A 128 1.61 8.96 -7.02
CA ALA A 128 2.75 9.74 -7.51
C ALA A 128 4.05 9.36 -6.78
N GLN A 129 4.03 9.33 -5.44
CA GLN A 129 5.16 8.88 -4.62
C GLN A 129 5.61 7.45 -4.99
N ARG A 130 4.64 6.56 -5.28
CA ARG A 130 4.94 5.20 -5.75
C ARG A 130 5.61 5.19 -7.13
N ALA A 131 5.13 5.99 -8.08
CA ALA A 131 5.70 6.07 -9.42
C ALA A 131 7.14 6.60 -9.39
N ASP A 132 7.43 7.60 -8.55
CA ASP A 132 8.79 8.11 -8.36
C ASP A 132 9.72 7.04 -7.77
N LEU A 133 9.25 6.23 -6.82
CA LEU A 133 10.03 5.09 -6.29
C LEU A 133 10.27 4.00 -7.33
N GLU A 134 9.28 3.69 -8.17
CA GLU A 134 9.44 2.73 -9.27
C GLU A 134 10.46 3.23 -10.31
N ARG A 135 10.49 4.54 -10.61
CA ARG A 135 11.51 5.16 -11.48
C ARG A 135 12.92 5.02 -10.92
N MET A 136 13.10 5.31 -9.62
CA MET A 136 14.41 5.18 -8.97
C MET A 136 14.93 3.73 -8.98
N GLU A 137 14.03 2.75 -8.84
CA GLU A 137 14.35 1.32 -8.92
C GLU A 137 14.77 0.90 -10.34
N GLU A 138 14.12 1.45 -11.37
CA GLU A 138 14.45 1.20 -12.77
C GLU A 138 15.83 1.76 -13.14
N GLU A 139 16.12 3.01 -12.73
CA GLU A 139 17.43 3.65 -12.89
C GLU A 139 18.56 2.83 -12.21
N LEU A 140 18.26 2.23 -11.05
CA LEU A 140 19.19 1.34 -10.35
C LEU A 140 19.49 0.06 -11.12
N CYS A 141 18.46 -0.52 -11.71
CA CYS A 141 18.54 -1.76 -12.47
C CYS A 141 19.31 -1.57 -13.78
N GLU A 142 19.17 -0.41 -14.43
CA GLU A 142 19.96 -0.06 -15.62
C GLU A 142 21.45 0.12 -15.30
N THR A 143 21.77 0.82 -14.21
CA THR A 143 23.17 1.12 -13.83
C THR A 143 23.97 -0.14 -13.45
N THR A 144 23.30 -1.23 -13.04
CA THR A 144 23.94 -2.43 -12.47
C THR A 144 24.01 -3.65 -13.41
N LYS A 145 23.32 -3.63 -14.55
CA LYS A 145 23.22 -4.79 -15.47
C LYS A 145 24.49 -5.15 -16.23
N GLU A 146 25.46 -4.23 -16.36
CA GLU A 146 26.50 -4.36 -17.39
C GLU A 146 27.89 -4.81 -16.92
N SER A 147 28.18 -4.94 -15.62
CA SER A 147 29.57 -5.11 -15.20
C SER A 147 29.88 -6.41 -14.45
N SER A 148 30.77 -7.22 -15.04
CA SER A 148 31.43 -8.34 -14.35
C SER A 148 32.93 -8.11 -14.31
N ALA A 149 33.51 -7.86 -13.13
CA ALA A 149 34.95 -7.93 -12.94
C ALA A 149 35.29 -8.37 -11.50
N LYS A 150 36.33 -9.20 -11.33
CA LYS A 150 36.72 -9.80 -10.04
C LYS A 150 38.17 -9.49 -9.63
N PHE A 151 38.28 -9.24 -8.32
CA PHE A 151 39.44 -9.15 -7.42
C PHE A 151 40.31 -7.87 -7.50
N ASP A 152 40.78 -7.41 -6.32
CA ASP A 152 41.06 -6.00 -5.90
C ASP A 152 39.86 -5.04 -5.95
N LEU A 153 38.92 -5.34 -6.83
CA LEU A 153 37.60 -4.76 -6.92
C LEU A 153 36.77 -4.96 -5.64
N LYS A 154 37.09 -5.94 -4.79
CA LYS A 154 36.28 -6.28 -3.61
C LYS A 154 36.21 -5.15 -2.56
N SER A 155 37.30 -4.42 -2.35
CA SER A 155 37.32 -3.29 -1.39
C SER A 155 36.57 -2.08 -1.95
N LYS A 156 36.80 -1.73 -3.22
CA LYS A 156 36.07 -0.66 -3.92
C LYS A 156 34.58 -0.98 -4.07
N LEU A 157 34.25 -2.23 -4.41
CA LEU A 157 32.89 -2.74 -4.42
C LEU A 157 32.26 -2.63 -3.03
N SER A 158 32.98 -2.99 -1.95
CA SER A 158 32.44 -2.88 -0.59
C SER A 158 32.09 -1.45 -0.15
N ASN A 159 32.75 -0.43 -0.72
CA ASN A 159 32.46 0.98 -0.44
C ASN A 159 31.11 1.42 -1.04
N VAL A 160 30.68 0.81 -2.13
CA VAL A 160 29.41 1.12 -2.84
C VAL A 160 28.32 0.10 -2.47
N GLU A 161 28.69 -1.16 -2.28
CA GLU A 161 27.79 -2.30 -2.01
C GLU A 161 27.01 -2.14 -0.72
N ARG A 162 27.63 -1.63 0.35
CA ARG A 162 26.92 -1.43 1.62
C ARG A 162 25.90 -0.29 1.53
N PRO A 163 26.27 0.95 1.12
CA PRO A 163 25.29 2.02 0.92
C PRO A 163 24.18 1.65 -0.08
N PHE A 164 24.52 0.96 -1.18
CA PHE A 164 23.55 0.45 -2.15
C PHE A 164 22.54 -0.50 -1.50
N ASN A 165 23.02 -1.52 -0.77
CA ASN A 165 22.13 -2.50 -0.13
C ASN A 165 21.28 -1.85 0.97
N ASP A 166 21.83 -0.89 1.70
CA ASP A 166 21.09 -0.12 2.71
C ASP A 166 20.02 0.77 2.04
N LEU A 167 20.31 1.35 0.87
CA LEU A 167 19.37 2.11 0.06
C LEU A 167 18.23 1.23 -0.48
N VAL A 168 18.55 0.08 -1.07
CA VAL A 168 17.55 -0.90 -1.55
C VAL A 168 16.61 -1.30 -0.41
N LYS A 169 17.16 -1.62 0.77
CA LYS A 169 16.34 -1.96 1.96
C LYS A 169 15.44 -0.80 2.40
N LYS A 170 15.94 0.43 2.36
CA LYS A 170 15.15 1.63 2.70
C LYS A 170 14.02 1.86 1.69
N ILE A 171 14.31 1.74 0.39
CA ILE A 171 13.31 1.82 -0.69
C ILE A 171 12.25 0.74 -0.49
N ASP A 172 12.64 -0.51 -0.26
CA ASP A 172 11.72 -1.62 -0.03
C ASP A 172 10.83 -1.40 1.21
N ALA A 173 11.42 -0.92 2.31
CA ALA A 173 10.69 -0.60 3.53
C ALA A 173 9.65 0.50 3.28
N ARG A 174 10.05 1.59 2.61
CA ARG A 174 9.17 2.72 2.29
C ARG A 174 8.07 2.31 1.31
N LYS A 175 8.38 1.52 0.28
CA LYS A 175 7.41 0.97 -0.67
C LYS A 175 6.37 0.11 0.04
N LYS A 176 6.79 -0.72 1.00
CA LYS A 176 5.87 -1.53 1.81
C LYS A 176 4.97 -0.68 2.71
N GLU A 177 5.52 0.37 3.31
CA GLU A 177 4.78 1.34 4.12
C GLU A 177 3.70 2.07 3.30
N ILE A 178 4.09 2.67 2.16
CA ILE A 178 3.18 3.38 1.25
C ILE A 178 2.08 2.45 0.73
N LYS A 179 2.43 1.24 0.27
CA LYS A 179 1.43 0.25 -0.18
C LYS A 179 0.44 -0.12 0.93
N GLY A 180 0.91 -0.23 2.17
CA GLY A 180 0.07 -0.46 3.35
C GLY A 180 -0.89 0.71 3.58
N ALA A 181 -0.37 1.94 3.57
CA ALA A 181 -1.15 3.16 3.77
C ALA A 181 -2.24 3.32 2.70
N VAL A 182 -1.91 3.15 1.41
CA VAL A 182 -2.87 3.21 0.29
C VAL A 182 -4.04 2.25 0.52
N LYS A 183 -3.73 1.00 0.91
CA LYS A 183 -4.76 -0.02 1.14
C LYS A 183 -5.68 0.37 2.29
N GLU A 184 -5.12 0.90 3.39
CA GLU A 184 -5.92 1.28 4.55
C GLU A 184 -6.77 2.53 4.30
N VAL A 185 -6.27 3.52 3.55
CA VAL A 185 -7.05 4.70 3.12
C VAL A 185 -8.17 4.30 2.18
N ARG A 186 -7.91 3.49 1.15
CA ARG A 186 -8.97 3.01 0.23
C ARG A 186 -10.06 2.24 0.96
N ARG A 187 -9.68 1.32 1.84
CA ARG A 187 -10.66 0.56 2.64
C ARG A 187 -11.51 1.47 3.51
N PHE A 188 -10.91 2.48 4.15
CA PHE A 188 -11.65 3.47 4.91
C PHE A 188 -12.63 4.24 4.02
N ASP A 189 -12.19 4.65 2.84
CA ASP A 189 -13.01 5.40 1.88
C ASP A 189 -14.25 4.62 1.44
N GLU A 190 -14.07 3.36 1.05
CA GLU A 190 -15.13 2.44 0.62
C GLU A 190 -16.14 2.21 1.75
N THR A 191 -15.67 1.77 2.92
CA THR A 191 -16.55 1.46 4.07
C THR A 191 -17.24 2.69 4.65
N CYS A 192 -16.60 3.86 4.62
CA CYS A 192 -17.23 5.13 5.01
C CYS A 192 -18.35 5.51 4.02
N THR A 193 -18.13 5.32 2.73
CA THR A 193 -19.13 5.60 1.68
C THR A 193 -20.34 4.67 1.82
N GLU A 194 -20.11 3.37 1.99
CA GLU A 194 -21.20 2.39 2.23
C GLU A 194 -22.04 2.75 3.46
N MET A 195 -21.39 3.21 4.54
CA MET A 195 -22.07 3.64 5.75
C MET A 195 -22.89 4.93 5.53
N LEU A 196 -22.35 5.90 4.80
CA LEU A 196 -23.06 7.14 4.45
C LEU A 196 -24.28 6.86 3.57
N ASP A 197 -24.15 5.98 2.58
CA ASP A 197 -25.26 5.56 1.73
C ASP A 197 -26.36 4.89 2.55
N TRP A 198 -25.98 4.00 3.47
CA TRP A 198 -26.94 3.40 4.40
C TRP A 198 -27.64 4.43 5.29
N ILE A 199 -26.90 5.41 5.84
CA ILE A 199 -27.49 6.50 6.64
C ILE A 199 -28.48 7.30 5.79
N ALA A 200 -28.11 7.65 4.56
CA ALA A 200 -28.96 8.40 3.65
C ALA A 200 -30.24 7.64 3.31
N ASP A 201 -30.15 6.33 3.05
CA ASP A 201 -31.31 5.46 2.80
C ASP A 201 -32.26 5.39 4.00
N GLN A 202 -31.73 5.26 5.22
CA GLN A 202 -32.55 5.24 6.43
C GLN A 202 -33.19 6.60 6.71
N GLN A 203 -32.44 7.68 6.51
CA GLN A 203 -32.97 9.04 6.62
C GLN A 203 -34.10 9.27 5.62
N PHE A 204 -33.91 8.86 4.36
CA PHE A 204 -34.95 8.94 3.34
C PHE A 204 -36.20 8.14 3.72
N LYS A 205 -36.03 6.88 4.20
CA LYS A 205 -37.17 6.08 4.67
C LYS A 205 -37.90 6.76 5.83
N LEU A 206 -37.18 7.37 6.77
CA LEU A 206 -37.75 8.07 7.92
C LEU A 206 -38.52 9.32 7.50
N ASP A 207 -37.95 10.14 6.61
CA ASP A 207 -38.57 11.38 6.11
C ASP A 207 -39.85 11.11 5.30
N ASN A 208 -39.93 9.95 4.65
CA ASN A 208 -41.10 9.53 3.86
C ASN A 208 -42.12 8.69 4.64
N GLN A 209 -41.96 8.50 5.95
CA GLN A 209 -42.97 7.79 6.75
C GLN A 209 -44.29 8.58 6.84
N GLU A 210 -45.42 7.85 6.88
CA GLU A 210 -46.72 8.47 7.13
C GLU A 210 -46.75 9.23 8.48
N PRO A 211 -47.54 10.33 8.59
CA PRO A 211 -47.83 10.96 9.87
C PRO A 211 -48.35 9.96 10.92
N ILE A 212 -48.15 10.25 12.21
CA ILE A 212 -48.57 9.35 13.29
C ILE A 212 -50.09 9.17 13.25
N SER A 213 -50.54 7.92 13.21
CA SER A 213 -51.95 7.57 13.15
C SER A 213 -52.55 7.46 14.55
N GLY A 214 -53.74 8.02 14.77
CA GLY A 214 -54.53 7.78 15.99
C GLY A 214 -55.27 6.43 16.01
N LYS A 215 -55.32 5.70 14.89
CA LYS A 215 -55.90 4.35 14.84
C LYS A 215 -54.92 3.33 15.42
N ALA A 216 -55.38 2.55 16.42
CA ALA A 216 -54.56 1.62 17.19
C ALA A 216 -53.75 0.64 16.32
N ASP A 217 -54.36 0.00 15.32
CA ASP A 217 -53.66 -0.99 14.49
C ASP A 217 -52.54 -0.38 13.64
N LYS A 218 -52.81 0.79 13.04
CA LYS A 218 -51.80 1.54 12.28
C LYS A 218 -50.69 2.06 13.19
N LEU A 219 -51.04 2.52 14.39
CA LEU A 219 -50.06 3.01 15.36
C LEU A 219 -49.11 1.89 15.82
N LYS A 220 -49.65 0.69 16.08
CA LYS A 220 -48.84 -0.50 16.40
C LYS A 220 -47.86 -0.84 15.29
N GLU A 221 -48.27 -0.77 14.02
CA GLU A 221 -47.34 -0.98 12.91
C GLU A 221 -46.27 0.11 12.81
N GLN A 222 -46.64 1.38 13.01
CA GLN A 222 -45.68 2.49 13.05
C GLN A 222 -44.65 2.33 14.20
N VAL A 223 -45.09 1.85 15.37
CA VAL A 223 -44.19 1.52 16.49
C VAL A 223 -43.24 0.38 16.10
N ARG A 224 -43.76 -0.69 15.48
CA ARG A 224 -42.93 -1.83 15.03
C ARG A 224 -41.87 -1.42 14.01
N LEU A 225 -42.21 -0.56 13.06
CA LEU A 225 -41.25 0.00 12.10
C LEU A 225 -40.17 0.83 12.80
N GLN A 226 -40.56 1.64 13.80
CA GLN A 226 -39.61 2.43 14.59
C GLN A 226 -38.67 1.54 15.44
N GLU A 227 -39.17 0.44 15.99
CA GLU A 227 -38.35 -0.56 16.69
C GLU A 227 -37.35 -1.24 15.75
N GLY A 228 -37.75 -1.53 14.51
CA GLY A 228 -36.86 -2.01 13.45
C GLY A 228 -35.69 -1.06 13.22
N LEU A 229 -35.96 0.22 12.96
CA LEU A 229 -34.92 1.25 12.78
C LEU A 229 -34.00 1.36 14.01
N GLN A 230 -34.56 1.26 15.22
CA GLN A 230 -33.76 1.32 16.44
C GLN A 230 -32.79 0.15 16.56
N ASN A 231 -33.23 -1.06 16.21
CA ASN A 231 -32.39 -2.25 16.19
C ASN A 231 -31.29 -2.14 15.14
N ASP A 232 -31.62 -1.64 13.94
CA ASP A 232 -30.66 -1.42 12.87
C ASP A 232 -29.56 -0.42 13.30
N LEU A 233 -29.95 0.72 13.91
CA LEU A 233 -29.01 1.69 14.48
C LEU A 233 -28.11 1.07 15.55
N SER A 234 -28.68 0.28 16.47
CA SER A 234 -27.89 -0.42 17.50
C SER A 234 -26.92 -1.44 16.89
N SER A 235 -27.30 -2.11 15.80
CA SER A 235 -26.42 -3.06 15.11
C SER A 235 -25.26 -2.38 14.37
N LYS A 236 -25.49 -1.18 13.83
CA LYS A 236 -24.50 -0.39 13.07
C LYS A 236 -23.60 0.50 13.93
N GLU A 237 -23.97 0.75 15.19
CA GLU A 237 -23.18 1.57 16.13
C GLU A 237 -21.72 1.08 16.26
N GLY A 238 -21.49 -0.24 16.32
CA GLY A 238 -20.14 -0.79 16.41
C GLY A 238 -19.27 -0.48 15.19
N GLU A 239 -19.87 -0.57 13.99
CA GLU A 239 -19.21 -0.26 12.72
C GLU A 239 -18.91 1.24 12.59
N PHE A 240 -19.87 2.09 12.95
CA PHE A 240 -19.70 3.54 13.04
C PHE A 240 -18.53 3.94 13.94
N GLN A 241 -18.48 3.41 15.16
CA GLN A 241 -17.40 3.71 16.12
C GLN A 241 -16.04 3.20 15.62
N SER A 242 -16.02 2.05 14.93
CA SER A 242 -14.81 1.52 14.30
C SER A 242 -14.29 2.44 13.19
N LEU A 243 -15.19 2.95 12.33
CA LEU A 243 -14.84 3.89 11.26
C LEU A 243 -14.27 5.21 11.81
N LEU A 244 -14.85 5.77 12.87
CA LEU A 244 -14.33 6.97 13.51
C LEU A 244 -12.93 6.75 14.07
N LYS A 245 -12.70 5.63 14.77
CA LYS A 245 -11.37 5.26 15.27
C LYS A 245 -10.38 5.07 14.12
N LYS A 246 -10.82 4.45 13.02
CA LYS A 246 -9.98 4.22 11.85
C LYS A 246 -9.56 5.53 11.19
N ALA A 247 -10.46 6.49 11.05
CA ALA A 247 -10.14 7.83 10.58
C ALA A 247 -9.08 8.51 11.46
N THR A 248 -9.27 8.50 12.79
CA THR A 248 -8.28 9.05 13.73
C THR A 248 -6.93 8.36 13.61
N SER A 249 -6.88 7.02 13.55
CA SER A 249 -5.61 6.30 13.36
C SER A 249 -4.94 6.60 12.02
N LEU A 250 -5.69 6.87 10.95
CA LEU A 250 -5.11 7.28 9.66
C LEU A 250 -4.55 8.71 9.72
N ILE A 251 -5.23 9.61 10.43
CA ILE A 251 -4.74 10.97 10.69
C ILE A 251 -3.46 10.92 11.53
N ASP A 252 -3.42 10.11 12.59
CA ASP A 252 -2.26 9.95 13.47
C ASP A 252 -1.06 9.28 12.77
N LEU A 253 -1.32 8.41 11.79
CA LEU A 253 -0.29 7.71 11.02
C LEU A 253 0.28 8.58 9.89
N ALA A 254 -0.46 9.60 9.44
CA ALA A 254 0.05 10.55 8.47
C ALA A 254 1.25 11.30 9.08
N SER A 255 2.36 11.40 8.34
CA SER A 255 3.55 12.06 8.88
C SER A 255 3.35 13.58 8.96
N ASP A 256 4.12 14.25 9.83
CA ASP A 256 4.05 15.70 10.04
C ASP A 256 4.12 16.47 8.71
N GLY A 257 3.08 17.25 8.41
CA GLY A 257 2.96 18.04 7.17
C GLY A 257 2.06 17.45 6.08
N SER A 258 1.61 16.19 6.21
CA SER A 258 0.63 15.57 5.30
C SER A 258 -0.76 16.22 5.45
N ASP A 259 -1.40 16.56 4.32
CA ASP A 259 -2.77 17.08 4.34
C ASP A 259 -3.75 15.97 4.72
N THR A 260 -4.26 16.02 5.95
CA THR A 260 -5.24 15.08 6.49
C THR A 260 -6.68 15.60 6.41
N THR A 261 -6.89 16.79 5.82
CA THR A 261 -8.20 17.44 5.70
C THR A 261 -9.26 16.55 5.04
N PRO A 262 -8.98 15.79 3.96
CA PRO A 262 -9.99 14.93 3.33
C PRO A 262 -10.55 13.86 4.27
N ILE A 263 -9.67 13.21 5.06
CA ILE A 263 -10.05 12.19 6.03
C ILE A 263 -10.84 12.83 7.18
N GLN A 264 -10.38 14.00 7.66
CA GLN A 264 -11.06 14.76 8.70
C GLN A 264 -12.47 15.19 8.28
N ASP A 265 -12.63 15.67 7.06
CA ASP A 265 -13.92 16.14 6.55
C ASP A 265 -14.89 14.98 6.32
N LYS A 266 -14.42 13.84 5.79
CA LYS A 266 -15.23 12.62 5.75
C LYS A 266 -15.63 12.15 7.16
N GLN A 267 -14.71 12.20 8.12
CA GLN A 267 -15.01 11.85 9.52
C GLN A 267 -16.08 12.77 10.13
N LYS A 268 -15.98 14.08 9.93
CA LYS A 268 -16.98 15.06 10.38
C LYS A 268 -18.34 14.83 9.74
N MET A 269 -18.36 14.60 8.42
CA MET A 269 -19.60 14.35 7.67
C MET A 269 -20.30 13.08 8.15
N LEU A 270 -19.57 11.97 8.29
CA LEU A 270 -20.10 10.71 8.81
C LEU A 270 -20.71 10.89 10.20
N LYS A 271 -20.01 11.61 11.09
CA LYS A 271 -20.52 11.90 12.43
C LYS A 271 -21.79 12.76 12.39
N ALA A 272 -21.79 13.83 11.59
CA ALA A 272 -22.93 14.73 11.50
C ALA A 272 -24.20 14.04 10.99
N GLU A 273 -24.11 13.22 9.93
CA GLU A 273 -25.27 12.51 9.39
C GLU A 273 -25.75 11.38 10.32
N TRP A 274 -24.83 10.69 11.00
CA TRP A 274 -25.20 9.69 12.02
C TRP A 274 -25.96 10.32 13.20
N ASP A 275 -25.44 11.42 13.75
CA ASP A 275 -26.06 12.14 14.88
C ASP A 275 -27.44 12.68 14.48
N LYS A 276 -27.59 13.16 13.24
CA LYS A 276 -28.85 13.65 12.68
C LYS A 276 -29.89 12.52 12.56
N LEU A 277 -29.51 11.37 12.02
CA LEU A 277 -30.40 10.20 11.92
C LEU A 277 -30.82 9.70 13.31
N GLN A 278 -29.87 9.58 14.25
CA GLN A 278 -30.17 9.18 15.62
C GLN A 278 -31.15 10.14 16.30
N LYS A 279 -30.95 11.45 16.13
CA LYS A 279 -31.84 12.47 16.67
C LYS A 279 -33.25 12.36 16.08
N ALA A 280 -33.37 12.28 14.75
CA ALA A 280 -34.66 12.17 14.08
C ALA A 280 -35.41 10.89 14.50
N ALA A 281 -34.71 9.76 14.60
CA ALA A 281 -35.27 8.51 15.09
C ALA A 281 -35.75 8.62 16.55
N ALA A 282 -34.95 9.23 17.43
CA ALA A 282 -35.33 9.43 18.83
C ALA A 282 -36.57 10.33 18.99
N GLU A 283 -36.64 11.44 18.25
CA GLU A 283 -37.80 12.33 18.25
C GLU A 283 -39.06 11.64 17.76
N ARG A 284 -38.96 10.83 16.68
CA ARG A 284 -40.09 10.05 16.16
C ARG A 284 -40.58 9.01 17.18
N LYS A 285 -39.64 8.30 17.83
CA LYS A 285 -39.94 7.31 18.87
C LYS A 285 -40.70 7.91 20.05
N GLU A 286 -40.26 9.06 20.57
CA GLU A 286 -40.96 9.70 21.68
C GLU A 286 -42.36 10.17 21.28
N LYS A 287 -42.55 10.75 20.09
CA LYS A 287 -43.88 11.13 19.59
C LYS A 287 -44.83 9.92 19.44
N LEU A 288 -44.33 8.79 18.93
CA LEU A 288 -45.12 7.55 18.82
C LEU A 288 -45.54 7.04 20.20
N LYS A 289 -44.63 7.05 21.17
CA LYS A 289 -44.89 6.64 22.55
C LYS A 289 -45.89 7.54 23.26
N GLU A 290 -45.84 8.86 23.05
CA GLU A 290 -46.85 9.79 23.55
C GLU A 290 -48.23 9.53 22.94
N CYS A 291 -48.29 9.33 21.62
CA CYS A 291 -49.53 9.01 20.92
C CYS A 291 -50.12 7.67 21.40
N ASN A 292 -49.30 6.65 21.60
CA ASN A 292 -49.75 5.34 22.09
C ASN A 292 -50.41 5.47 23.46
N LYS A 293 -49.79 6.20 24.39
CA LYS A 293 -50.38 6.47 25.70
C LYS A 293 -51.73 7.19 25.59
N ALA A 294 -51.87 8.14 24.67
CA ALA A 294 -53.12 8.86 24.45
C ALA A 294 -54.21 7.95 23.88
N VAL A 295 -53.88 7.09 22.92
CA VAL A 295 -54.79 6.10 22.33
C VAL A 295 -55.22 5.06 23.38
N ASP A 296 -54.28 4.53 24.16
CA ASP A 296 -54.59 3.57 25.24
C ASP A 296 -55.54 4.19 26.28
N LYS A 297 -55.30 5.45 26.66
CA LYS A 297 -56.18 6.18 27.58
C LYS A 297 -57.57 6.39 26.98
N TYR A 298 -57.64 6.86 25.73
CA TYR A 298 -58.92 7.07 25.05
C TYR A 298 -59.72 5.77 24.97
N GLN A 299 -59.07 4.65 24.64
CA GLN A 299 -59.73 3.35 24.57
C GLN A 299 -60.24 2.90 25.94
N ALA A 300 -59.45 3.08 27.01
CA ALA A 300 -59.88 2.75 28.37
C ALA A 300 -61.08 3.61 28.82
N ASP A 301 -61.03 4.91 28.56
CA ASP A 301 -62.12 5.84 28.87
C ASP A 301 -63.38 5.49 28.04
N HIS A 302 -63.22 5.17 26.75
CA HIS A 302 -64.29 4.72 25.87
C HIS A 302 -64.95 3.43 26.37
N ASP A 303 -64.16 2.39 26.67
CA ASP A 303 -64.67 1.09 27.11
C ASP A 303 -65.39 1.21 28.46
N HIS A 304 -64.86 2.04 29.37
CA HIS A 304 -65.51 2.37 30.63
C HIS A 304 -66.87 3.05 30.40
N LEU A 305 -66.95 4.03 29.50
CA LEU A 305 -68.18 4.75 29.19
C LEU A 305 -69.21 3.85 28.50
N VAL A 306 -68.80 3.02 27.53
CA VAL A 306 -69.69 2.07 26.86
C VAL A 306 -70.25 1.06 27.86
N HIS A 307 -69.39 0.45 28.67
CA HIS A 307 -69.85 -0.50 29.69
C HIS A 307 -70.81 0.15 30.69
N TRP A 308 -70.51 1.38 31.12
CA TRP A 308 -71.40 2.13 32.00
C TRP A 308 -72.74 2.44 31.34
N LEU A 309 -72.77 2.84 30.06
CA LEU A 309 -74.01 3.10 29.32
C LEU A 309 -74.84 1.82 29.19
N GLU A 310 -74.23 0.72 28.72
CA GLU A 310 -74.90 -0.58 28.55
C GLU A 310 -75.51 -1.08 29.87
N PHE A 311 -74.77 -0.99 30.98
CA PHE A 311 -75.26 -1.36 32.29
C PHE A 311 -76.50 -0.55 32.74
N ASN A 312 -76.49 0.77 32.49
CA ASN A 312 -77.61 1.63 32.88
C ASN A 312 -78.81 1.46 31.94
N GLU A 313 -78.59 1.25 30.65
CA GLU A 313 -79.64 0.93 29.68
C GLU A 313 -80.32 -0.39 30.03
N GLU A 314 -79.55 -1.43 30.34
CA GLU A 314 -80.09 -2.71 30.81
C GLU A 314 -80.92 -2.54 32.08
N LYS A 315 -80.41 -1.79 33.06
CA LYS A 315 -81.13 -1.50 34.30
C LYS A 315 -82.44 -0.75 34.05
N LEU A 316 -82.46 0.19 33.11
CA LEU A 316 -83.67 0.94 32.73
C LEU A 316 -84.69 0.03 32.03
N ASN A 317 -84.24 -0.82 31.11
CA ASN A 317 -85.09 -1.75 30.37
C ASN A 317 -85.71 -2.83 31.27
N ASN A 318 -85.03 -3.19 32.37
CA ASN A 318 -85.49 -4.18 33.34
C ASN A 318 -86.34 -3.58 34.48
N MET A 319 -86.70 -2.29 34.44
CA MET A 319 -87.58 -1.71 35.46
C MET A 319 -89.01 -2.26 35.34
N ASP A 320 -89.59 -2.65 36.47
CA ASP A 320 -90.97 -3.14 36.53
C ASP A 320 -91.95 -2.06 36.03
N PRO A 321 -93.08 -2.45 35.39
CA PRO A 321 -94.16 -1.53 35.07
C PRO A 321 -94.62 -0.73 36.30
N VAL A 322 -95.11 0.49 36.08
CA VAL A 322 -95.54 1.39 37.16
C VAL A 322 -96.56 0.70 38.07
N GLY A 323 -96.22 0.55 39.35
CA GLY A 323 -97.08 -0.10 40.32
C GLY A 323 -98.27 0.77 40.74
N LEU A 324 -99.35 0.15 41.22
CA LEU A 324 -100.57 0.85 41.65
C LEU A 324 -100.61 1.16 43.16
N THR A 325 -99.58 0.78 43.92
CA THR A 325 -99.50 1.02 45.36
C THR A 325 -98.47 2.09 45.70
N LYS A 326 -98.77 2.88 46.73
CA LYS A 326 -97.92 3.99 47.20
C LYS A 326 -96.48 3.55 47.49
N ASP A 327 -96.30 2.40 48.12
CA ASP A 327 -94.97 1.89 48.50
C ASP A 327 -94.14 1.48 47.26
N VAL A 328 -94.78 0.89 46.25
CA VAL A 328 -94.12 0.53 44.98
C VAL A 328 -93.76 1.79 44.19
N LEU A 329 -94.66 2.78 44.13
CA LEU A 329 -94.39 4.06 43.47
C LEU A 329 -93.25 4.84 44.13
N LEU A 330 -93.16 4.84 45.47
CA LEU A 330 -92.05 5.50 46.19
C LEU A 330 -90.72 4.80 45.94
N LYS A 331 -90.71 3.46 45.82
CA LYS A 331 -89.53 2.68 45.49
C LYS A 331 -89.07 2.97 44.05
N GLN A 332 -89.99 2.90 43.08
CA GLN A 332 -89.73 3.19 41.67
C GLN A 332 -89.26 4.65 41.45
N LEU A 333 -89.84 5.62 42.17
CA LEU A 333 -89.40 7.01 42.13
C LEU A 333 -87.97 7.18 42.63
N LYS A 334 -87.58 6.50 43.73
CA LYS A 334 -86.20 6.52 44.23
C LYS A 334 -85.23 5.88 43.25
N GLU A 335 -85.61 4.78 42.61
CA GLU A 335 -84.78 4.09 41.60
C GLU A 335 -84.57 4.97 40.36
N ALA A 336 -85.64 5.62 39.87
CA ALA A 336 -85.56 6.56 38.74
C ALA A 336 -84.75 7.82 39.09
N GLN A 337 -84.93 8.39 40.29
CA GLN A 337 -84.13 9.51 40.77
C GLN A 337 -82.65 9.16 40.91
N GLY A 338 -82.34 7.92 41.32
CA GLY A 338 -80.98 7.40 41.37
C GLY A 338 -80.32 7.34 40.00
N LEU A 339 -81.03 6.85 38.97
CA LEU A 339 -80.53 6.83 37.59
C LEU A 339 -80.29 8.25 37.04
N ILE A 340 -81.20 9.18 37.31
CA ILE A 340 -81.06 10.59 36.91
C ILE A 340 -79.82 11.22 37.56
N MET A 341 -79.62 11.01 38.86
CA MET A 341 -78.47 11.57 39.60
C MET A 341 -77.13 11.09 39.01
N ILE A 342 -77.01 9.79 38.71
CA ILE A 342 -75.80 9.20 38.13
C ILE A 342 -75.52 9.79 36.73
N SER A 343 -76.56 10.10 35.94
CA SER A 343 -76.40 10.76 34.63
C SER A 343 -75.95 12.22 34.70
N THR A 344 -76.18 12.89 35.84
CA THR A 344 -75.89 14.33 36.03
C THR A 344 -74.58 14.63 36.76
N GLU A 345 -73.96 13.66 37.45
CA GLU A 345 -72.74 13.88 38.25
C GLU A 345 -71.40 13.71 37.49
N ARG A 346 -71.42 13.46 36.17
CA ARG A 346 -70.21 13.18 35.37
C ARG A 346 -70.11 13.91 34.03
N VAL A 347 -70.63 15.14 33.97
CA VAL A 347 -70.25 16.15 32.96
C VAL A 347 -69.41 17.21 33.65
#